data_AF-A0A350VVG1-F1
#
_entry.id   AF-A0A350VVG1-F1
#
_cell.length_a   1.000
_cell.length_b   1.000
_cell.length_c   1.000
_cell.angle_alpha   90.00
_cell.angle_beta   90.00
_cell.angle_gamma   90.00
#
_symmetry.space_group_name_H-M   'P 1'
#
loop_
_entity.id
_entity.type
_entity.pdbx_description
1 polymer ?
#
loop_
_entity_poly.entity_id
_entity_poly.type
_entity_poly.pdbx_seq_one_letter_code
_entity_poly.pdbx_strand_id
1 'polypeptide(L)'
;MFVNERAIRKRIDIIKEQLNTLGKLTDKLPDGELVCAKNGKSYKWYKKQNGMYEYILKDNRKLAQKLALKKYYDMNIKDLQAELKACKAYMQKTKQNKEYVEKFLCNSEYEKLITCEIAPKNKQLVEWENAEFEGNRNFSDKLIVKGTNGKYLRSKSEAIIDRILFNAGIPFHYEEKLELGQFSFYPDFTIKHPDSGKIFYWEHFGM
;
A
#
# COMPACT_ATOMS: atom_id res chain seq x y z
N MET A 1 3.00 1.24 -6.63
CA MET A 1 2.97 1.33 -5.15
C MET A 1 2.01 0.26 -4.65
N PHE A 2 2.44 -0.69 -3.83
CA PHE A 2 1.56 -1.78 -3.39
C PHE A 2 0.43 -1.24 -2.50
N VAL A 3 -0.82 -1.64 -2.77
CA VAL A 3 -2.04 -1.21 -2.04
C VAL A 3 -1.88 -1.33 -0.51
N ASN A 4 -1.11 -2.30 -0.05
CA ASN A 4 -0.91 -2.58 1.38
C ASN A 4 0.04 -1.59 2.08
N GLU A 5 0.81 -0.78 1.36
CA GLU A 5 1.79 0.13 1.97
C GLU A 5 1.14 1.17 2.88
N ARG A 6 0.05 1.80 2.42
CA ARG A 6 -0.68 2.80 3.20
C ARG A 6 -1.32 2.18 4.44
N ALA A 7 -1.89 0.99 4.32
CA ALA A 7 -2.50 0.26 5.43
C ALA A 7 -1.46 -0.13 6.49
N ILE A 8 -0.29 -0.61 6.07
CA ILE A 8 0.80 -1.01 6.97
C ILE A 8 1.41 0.19 7.68
N ARG A 9 1.59 1.33 6.99
CA ARG A 9 2.02 2.58 7.64
C ARG A 9 1.04 3.02 8.73
N LYS A 10 -0.27 3.01 8.42
CA LYS A 10 -1.31 3.33 9.42
C LYS A 10 -1.26 2.36 10.61
N ARG A 11 -1.06 1.06 10.37
CA ARG A 11 -0.93 0.06 11.43
C ARG A 11 0.29 0.30 12.31
N ILE A 12 1.43 0.67 11.73
CA ILE A 12 2.65 1.03 12.47
C ILE A 12 2.38 2.17 13.46
N ASP A 13 1.66 3.20 13.04
CA ASP A 13 1.38 4.35 13.89
C ASP A 13 0.42 3.98 15.04
N ILE A 14 -0.62 3.20 14.75
CA ILE A 14 -1.52 2.66 15.78
C ILE A 14 -0.74 1.82 16.81
N ILE A 15 0.17 0.95 16.36
CA ILE A 15 0.98 0.12 17.28
C ILE A 15 1.84 1.01 18.18
N LYS A 16 2.45 2.09 17.66
CA LYS A 16 3.24 3.02 18.48
C LYS A 16 2.39 3.71 19.56
N GLU A 17 1.18 4.13 19.22
CA GLU A 17 0.24 4.74 20.19
C GLU A 17 -0.17 3.74 21.27
N GLN A 18 -0.45 2.50 20.89
CA GLN A 18 -0.77 1.41 21.82
C GLN A 18 0.41 1.12 22.76
N LEU A 19 1.64 1.05 22.23
CA LEU A 19 2.85 0.85 23.02
C LEU A 19 3.09 2.00 24.01
N ASN A 20 2.88 3.25 23.59
CA ASN A 20 2.99 4.42 24.49
C ASN A 20 1.95 4.38 25.61
N THR A 21 0.70 4.03 25.27
CA THR A 21 -0.39 3.92 26.25
C THR A 21 -0.13 2.80 27.25
N LEU A 22 0.27 1.62 26.78
CA LEU A 22 0.61 0.48 27.63
C LEU A 22 1.82 0.79 28.52
N GLY A 23 2.85 1.47 28.01
CA GLY A 23 4.00 1.92 28.81
C GLY A 23 3.56 2.78 30.00
N LYS A 24 2.76 3.83 29.76
CA LYS A 24 2.22 4.70 30.81
C LYS A 24 1.34 3.98 31.83
N LEU A 25 0.65 2.92 31.41
CA LEU A 25 -0.17 2.09 32.30
C LEU A 25 0.71 1.17 33.16
N THR A 26 1.74 0.58 32.56
CA THR A 26 2.71 -0.30 33.24
C THR A 26 3.52 0.46 34.28
N ASP A 27 3.89 1.73 34.04
CA ASP A 27 4.63 2.58 34.99
C ASP A 27 3.86 2.84 36.30
N LYS A 28 2.53 2.76 36.27
CA LYS A 28 1.66 2.93 37.45
C LYS A 28 1.47 1.65 38.27
N LEU A 29 1.96 0.51 37.76
CA LEU A 29 1.78 -0.80 38.37
C LEU A 29 2.98 -1.20 39.23
N PRO A 30 2.76 -1.99 40.29
CA PRO A 30 3.83 -2.37 41.23
C PRO A 30 4.96 -3.13 40.53
N ASP A 31 6.17 -2.97 41.07
CA ASP A 31 7.35 -3.71 40.60
C ASP A 31 7.30 -5.19 40.92
N GLY A 32 8.06 -5.97 40.15
CA GLY A 32 8.10 -7.42 40.21
C GLY A 32 7.12 -8.11 39.25
N GLU A 33 7.33 -9.41 39.08
CA GLU A 33 6.54 -10.26 38.19
C GLU A 33 5.70 -11.25 39.00
N LEU A 34 4.44 -11.45 38.63
CA LEU A 34 3.63 -12.52 39.23
C LEU A 34 4.04 -13.89 38.68
N VAL A 35 4.30 -14.81 39.60
CA VAL A 35 4.49 -16.23 39.31
C VAL A 35 3.40 -17.03 40.02
N CYS A 36 2.61 -17.76 39.25
CA CYS A 36 1.59 -18.66 39.76
C CYS A 36 2.14 -20.09 39.74
N ALA A 37 2.30 -20.70 40.90
CA ALA A 37 2.72 -22.10 41.01
C ALA A 37 1.54 -22.98 41.45
N LYS A 38 1.35 -24.11 40.78
CA LYS A 38 0.33 -25.09 41.14
C LYS A 38 0.78 -25.84 42.40
N ASN A 39 -0.10 -25.94 43.39
CA ASN A 39 0.13 -26.67 44.63
C ASN A 39 -1.09 -27.56 44.93
N GLY A 40 -1.05 -28.80 44.44
CA GLY A 40 -2.16 -29.74 44.52
C GLY A 40 -3.41 -29.22 43.80
N LYS A 41 -4.51 -29.07 44.56
CA LYS A 41 -5.79 -28.51 44.07
C LYS A 41 -5.86 -26.98 44.07
N SER A 42 -4.80 -26.30 44.52
CA SER A 42 -4.78 -24.84 44.70
C SER A 42 -3.60 -24.19 43.97
N TYR A 43 -3.61 -22.86 43.87
CA TYR A 43 -2.48 -22.08 43.34
C TYR A 43 -1.86 -21.23 44.44
N LYS A 44 -0.53 -21.14 44.43
CA LYS A 44 0.27 -20.20 45.21
C LYS A 44 0.74 -19.06 44.30
N TRP A 45 0.78 -17.85 44.85
CA TRP A 45 1.23 -16.66 44.14
C TRP A 45 2.56 -16.20 44.72
N TYR A 46 3.50 -15.85 43.84
CA TYR A 46 4.79 -15.33 44.21
C TYR A 46 5.05 -14.05 43.43
N LYS A 47 5.63 -13.06 44.10
CA LYS A 47 6.21 -11.88 43.47
C LYS A 47 7.69 -12.16 43.23
N LYS A 48 8.11 -12.19 41.98
CA LYS A 48 9.51 -12.33 41.59
C LYS A 48 10.13 -10.95 41.42
N GLN A 49 11.14 -10.60 42.19
CA GLN A 49 11.88 -9.34 42.07
C GLN A 49 13.37 -9.59 42.35
N ASN A 50 14.25 -9.11 41.48
CA ASN A 50 15.71 -9.27 41.61
C ASN A 50 16.18 -10.73 41.83
N GLY A 51 15.48 -11.70 41.24
CA GLY A 51 15.79 -13.14 41.38
C GLY A 51 15.24 -13.79 42.66
N MET A 52 14.68 -13.02 43.59
CA MET A 52 14.01 -13.53 44.79
C MET A 52 12.51 -13.74 44.56
N TYR A 53 11.94 -14.74 45.24
CA TYR A 53 10.52 -15.06 45.19
C TYR A 53 9.88 -14.79 46.55
N GLU A 54 9.04 -13.78 46.61
CA GLU A 54 8.27 -13.44 47.82
C GLU A 54 6.87 -14.05 47.70
N TYR A 55 6.45 -14.84 48.68
CA TYR A 55 5.11 -15.42 48.69
C TYR A 55 4.03 -14.35 48.94
N ILE A 56 2.99 -14.32 48.11
CA ILE A 56 1.85 -13.43 48.26
C ILE A 56 0.72 -14.20 48.97
N LEU A 57 0.37 -13.74 50.17
CA LEU A 57 -0.77 -14.24 50.93
C LEU A 57 -2.09 -14.00 50.17
N LYS A 58 -3.06 -14.91 50.33
CA LYS A 58 -4.37 -14.83 49.64
C LYS A 58 -5.13 -13.55 49.97
N ASP A 59 -4.97 -13.04 51.19
CA ASP A 59 -5.61 -11.79 51.63
C ASP A 59 -5.09 -10.58 50.86
N ASN A 60 -3.87 -10.66 50.33
CA ASN A 60 -3.29 -9.64 49.46
C ASN A 60 -3.61 -9.88 47.97
N ARG A 61 -4.85 -10.31 47.68
CA ARG A 61 -5.35 -10.56 46.33
C ARG A 61 -5.26 -9.34 45.43
N LYS A 62 -5.44 -8.13 45.97
CA LYS A 62 -5.32 -6.87 45.21
C LYS A 62 -3.91 -6.69 44.61
N LEU A 63 -2.87 -7.03 45.37
CA LEU A 63 -1.49 -6.99 44.86
C LEU A 63 -1.30 -8.03 43.75
N ALA A 64 -1.76 -9.27 43.96
CA ALA A 64 -1.68 -10.32 42.94
C ALA A 64 -2.41 -9.92 41.64
N GLN A 65 -3.58 -9.30 41.72
CA GLN A 65 -4.32 -8.80 40.56
C GLN A 65 -3.54 -7.71 39.80
N LYS A 66 -2.94 -6.75 40.50
CA LYS A 66 -2.12 -5.70 39.87
C LYS A 66 -0.90 -6.29 39.17
N LEU A 67 -0.22 -7.26 39.78
CA LEU A 67 0.93 -7.93 39.18
C LEU A 67 0.53 -8.83 37.99
N ALA A 68 -0.63 -9.49 38.06
CA ALA A 68 -1.19 -10.25 36.93
C ALA A 68 -1.49 -9.32 35.74
N LEU A 69 -2.11 -8.17 36.01
CA LEU A 69 -2.42 -7.16 34.99
C LEU A 69 -1.15 -6.61 34.35
N LYS A 70 -0.12 -6.33 35.15
CA LYS A 70 1.20 -5.92 34.65
C LYS A 70 1.78 -6.96 33.69
N LYS A 71 1.79 -8.23 34.12
CA LYS A 71 2.27 -9.34 33.29
C LYS A 71 1.50 -9.48 31.98
N TYR A 72 0.18 -9.26 31.99
CA TYR A 72 -0.63 -9.24 30.78
C TYR A 72 -0.21 -8.10 29.82
N TYR A 73 -0.03 -6.89 30.33
CA TYR A 73 0.45 -5.76 29.52
C TYR A 73 1.85 -6.00 28.96
N ASP A 74 2.76 -6.60 29.74
CA ASP A 74 4.11 -6.94 29.28
C ASP A 74 4.07 -7.95 28.11
N MET A 75 3.16 -8.93 28.16
CA MET A 75 2.98 -9.86 27.02
C MET A 75 2.40 -9.15 25.80
N ASN A 76 1.37 -8.30 25.99
CA ASN A 76 0.82 -7.50 24.88
C ASN A 76 1.87 -6.58 24.24
N ILE A 77 2.74 -5.97 25.05
CA ILE A 77 3.86 -5.16 24.54
C ILE A 77 4.80 -6.01 23.67
N LYS A 78 5.12 -7.24 24.09
CA LYS A 78 5.95 -8.15 23.28
C LYS A 78 5.30 -8.50 21.96
N ASP A 79 4.00 -8.81 21.95
CA ASP A 79 3.26 -9.13 20.74
C ASP A 79 3.22 -7.93 19.77
N LEU A 80 2.93 -6.73 20.28
CA LEU A 80 2.94 -5.49 19.51
C LEU A 80 4.34 -5.15 18.96
N GLN A 81 5.40 -5.39 19.73
CA GLN A 81 6.77 -5.21 19.25
C GLN A 81 7.13 -6.20 18.13
N ALA A 82 6.68 -7.45 18.24
CA ALA A 82 6.88 -8.46 17.20
C ALA A 82 6.15 -8.08 15.90
N GLU A 83 4.90 -7.62 16.01
CA GLU A 83 4.12 -7.11 14.88
C GLU A 83 4.80 -5.88 14.23
N LEU A 84 5.24 -4.92 15.06
CA LEU A 84 5.95 -3.72 14.58
C LEU A 84 7.21 -4.10 13.80
N LYS A 85 7.97 -5.09 14.26
CA LYS A 85 9.15 -5.61 13.57
C LYS A 85 8.78 -6.20 12.21
N ALA A 86 7.70 -6.98 12.13
CA ALA A 86 7.21 -7.54 10.88
C ALA A 86 6.76 -6.46 9.89
N CYS A 87 5.99 -5.46 10.34
CA CYS A 87 5.56 -4.34 9.50
C CYS A 87 6.75 -3.54 8.95
N LYS A 88 7.76 -3.24 9.78
CA LYS A 88 8.97 -2.55 9.35
C LYS A 88 9.77 -3.37 8.33
N ALA A 89 9.89 -4.68 8.54
CA ALA A 89 10.57 -5.57 7.61
C ALA A 89 9.86 -5.62 6.25
N TYR A 90 8.53 -5.67 6.25
CA TYR A 90 7.73 -5.56 5.02
C TYR A 90 8.04 -4.25 4.29
N MET A 91 7.96 -3.12 5.00
CA MET A 91 8.22 -1.80 4.44
C MET A 91 9.61 -1.67 3.81
N GLN A 92 10.64 -2.26 4.42
CA GLN A 92 11.99 -2.26 3.86
C GLN A 92 12.07 -3.08 2.57
N LYS A 93 11.43 -4.25 2.53
CA LYS A 93 11.42 -5.12 1.35
C LYS A 93 10.67 -4.51 0.17
N THR A 94 9.56 -3.81 0.43
CA THR A 94 8.80 -3.14 -0.64
C THR A 94 9.50 -1.88 -1.15
N LYS A 95 10.21 -1.14 -0.30
CA LYS A 95 10.95 0.08 -0.69
C LYS A 95 12.14 -0.21 -1.62
N GLN A 96 12.65 -1.44 -1.63
CA GLN A 96 13.69 -1.87 -2.57
C GLN A 96 13.20 -2.01 -4.03
N ASN A 97 11.97 -1.54 -4.33
CA ASN A 97 11.30 -1.51 -5.64
C ASN A 97 11.91 -2.51 -6.63
N LYS A 98 11.67 -3.79 -6.34
CA LYS A 98 12.11 -4.84 -7.22
C LYS A 98 11.10 -4.90 -8.36
N GLU A 99 11.33 -4.04 -9.34
CA GLU A 99 10.66 -3.94 -10.64
C GLU A 99 10.92 -5.20 -11.48
N TYR A 100 10.68 -6.37 -10.90
CA TYR A 100 10.97 -7.65 -11.54
C TYR A 100 10.15 -7.83 -12.81
N VAL A 101 8.86 -7.49 -12.72
CA VAL A 101 7.93 -7.56 -13.85
C VAL A 101 8.31 -6.52 -14.91
N GLU A 102 8.55 -5.27 -14.53
CA GLU A 102 8.94 -4.22 -15.50
C GLU A 102 10.27 -4.56 -16.18
N LYS A 103 11.29 -5.03 -15.44
CA LYS A 103 12.56 -5.48 -16.02
C LYS A 103 12.40 -6.68 -16.95
N PHE A 104 11.50 -7.60 -16.63
CA PHE A 104 11.20 -8.75 -17.46
C PHE A 104 10.45 -8.33 -18.75
N LEU A 105 9.51 -7.39 -18.64
CA LEU A 105 8.76 -6.82 -19.77
C LEU A 105 9.59 -5.86 -20.62
N CYS A 106 10.79 -5.41 -20.19
CA CYS A 106 11.72 -4.70 -21.08
C CYS A 106 12.17 -5.54 -22.30
N ASN A 107 11.94 -6.86 -22.28
CA ASN A 107 12.14 -7.70 -23.46
C ASN A 107 10.87 -7.73 -24.33
N SER A 108 10.98 -7.19 -25.54
CA SER A 108 9.87 -7.01 -26.48
C SER A 108 9.17 -8.31 -26.89
N GLU A 109 9.86 -9.44 -26.92
CA GLU A 109 9.24 -10.72 -27.30
C GLU A 109 8.44 -11.32 -26.15
N TYR A 110 8.95 -11.23 -24.91
CA TYR A 110 8.19 -11.61 -23.73
C TYR A 110 6.96 -10.71 -23.54
N GLU A 111 7.11 -9.41 -23.73
CA GLU A 111 5.99 -8.46 -23.71
C GLU A 111 4.89 -8.88 -24.70
N LYS A 112 5.22 -9.09 -25.99
CA LYS A 112 4.25 -9.48 -27.02
C LYS A 112 3.52 -10.80 -26.71
N LEU A 113 4.25 -11.83 -26.28
CA LEU A 113 3.68 -13.15 -25.98
C LEU A 113 2.75 -13.11 -24.77
N ILE A 114 3.05 -12.26 -23.79
CA ILE A 114 2.39 -12.23 -22.49
C ILE A 114 1.26 -11.21 -22.45
N THR A 115 1.32 -10.14 -23.25
CA THR A 115 0.26 -9.13 -23.35
C THR A 115 -1.10 -9.75 -23.72
N CYS A 116 -1.10 -10.86 -24.46
CA CYS A 116 -2.31 -11.62 -24.80
C CYS A 116 -2.96 -12.36 -23.62
N GLU A 117 -2.20 -12.71 -22.58
CA GLU A 117 -2.64 -13.56 -21.45
C GLU A 117 -2.75 -12.78 -20.13
N ILE A 118 -1.82 -11.86 -19.85
CA ILE A 118 -1.77 -11.13 -18.58
C ILE A 118 -2.62 -9.87 -18.60
N ALA A 119 -2.95 -9.31 -19.75
CA ALA A 119 -3.97 -8.26 -19.81
C ALA A 119 -5.34 -8.90 -19.51
N PRO A 120 -5.93 -8.73 -18.30
CA PRO A 120 -7.31 -9.09 -18.10
C PRO A 120 -8.09 -7.85 -18.55
N LYS A 121 -8.08 -7.61 -19.86
CA LYS A 121 -8.80 -6.51 -20.46
C LYS A 121 -9.61 -7.13 -21.56
N ASN A 122 -10.85 -7.45 -21.18
CA ASN A 122 -12.03 -7.53 -22.03
C ASN A 122 -11.65 -7.18 -23.48
N LYS A 123 -11.59 -8.15 -24.39
CA LYS A 123 -11.06 -8.01 -25.76
C LYS A 123 -11.39 -6.65 -26.41
N GLN A 124 -12.59 -6.14 -26.13
CA GLN A 124 -13.12 -4.82 -26.46
C GLN A 124 -12.28 -3.59 -26.02
N LEU A 125 -11.49 -3.67 -24.95
CA LEU A 125 -10.61 -2.60 -24.46
C LEU A 125 -9.30 -2.57 -25.22
N VAL A 126 -8.73 -3.74 -25.54
CA VAL A 126 -7.54 -3.84 -26.40
C VAL A 126 -7.92 -3.47 -27.83
N GLU A 127 -9.06 -3.97 -28.32
CA GLU A 127 -9.62 -3.58 -29.61
C GLU A 127 -9.89 -2.07 -29.65
N TRP A 128 -10.38 -1.47 -28.56
CA TRP A 128 -10.62 -0.03 -28.50
C TRP A 128 -9.31 0.77 -28.47
N GLU A 129 -8.34 0.40 -27.64
CA GLU A 129 -7.05 1.10 -27.50
C GLU A 129 -6.20 1.04 -28.78
N ASN A 130 -6.39 0.00 -29.60
CA ASN A 130 -5.73 -0.15 -30.90
C ASN A 130 -6.64 0.26 -32.08
N ALA A 131 -7.87 0.71 -31.83
CA ALA A 131 -8.75 1.15 -32.89
C ALA A 131 -8.18 2.40 -33.57
N GLU A 132 -8.40 2.55 -34.87
CA GLU A 132 -8.08 3.81 -35.53
C GLU A 132 -8.99 4.91 -35.00
N PHE A 133 -8.39 6.00 -34.53
CA PHE A 133 -9.08 7.20 -34.09
C PHE A 133 -8.53 8.44 -34.79
N GLU A 134 -9.36 9.48 -34.91
CA GLU A 134 -8.94 10.74 -35.51
C GLU A 134 -8.16 11.56 -34.48
N GLY A 135 -6.83 11.48 -34.53
CA GLY A 135 -5.95 12.28 -33.68
C GLY A 135 -5.83 13.74 -34.14
N ASN A 136 -5.40 14.63 -33.25
CA ASN A 136 -5.09 16.02 -33.59
C ASN A 136 -3.87 16.10 -34.52
N ARG A 137 -4.11 16.36 -35.81
CA ARG A 137 -3.03 16.57 -36.81
C ARG A 137 -2.48 18.00 -36.81
N ASN A 138 -3.12 18.92 -36.09
CA ASN A 138 -2.69 20.30 -36.05
C ASN A 138 -1.48 20.46 -35.12
N PHE A 139 -0.45 21.16 -35.58
CA PHE A 139 0.79 21.43 -34.85
C PHE A 139 1.65 20.18 -34.56
N SER A 140 1.79 19.27 -35.54
CA SER A 140 2.70 18.12 -35.47
C SER A 140 4.13 18.48 -35.04
N ASP A 141 4.59 19.69 -35.40
CA ASP A 141 5.94 20.18 -35.07
C ASP A 141 6.16 20.41 -33.56
N LYS A 142 5.09 20.38 -32.75
CA LYS A 142 5.16 20.53 -31.28
C LYS A 142 5.26 19.20 -30.53
N LEU A 143 5.22 18.06 -31.22
CA LEU A 143 5.36 16.73 -30.62
C LEU A 143 6.85 16.42 -30.39
N ILE A 144 7.39 16.93 -29.29
CA ILE A 144 8.85 16.90 -29.02
C ILE A 144 9.26 15.90 -27.95
N VAL A 145 8.34 15.45 -27.08
CA VAL A 145 8.68 14.57 -25.96
C VAL A 145 8.32 13.13 -26.28
N LYS A 146 9.27 12.21 -26.12
CA LYS A 146 9.02 10.78 -26.33
C LYS A 146 8.12 10.22 -25.22
N GLY A 147 6.98 9.65 -25.62
CA GLY A 147 6.05 8.91 -24.76
C GLY A 147 6.21 7.39 -24.87
N THR A 148 5.17 6.67 -24.43
CA THR A 148 5.05 5.22 -24.51
C THR A 148 4.65 4.75 -25.92
N ASN A 149 4.88 3.48 -26.27
CA ASN A 149 4.57 2.92 -27.60
C ASN A 149 5.14 3.69 -28.80
N GLY A 150 6.24 4.44 -28.60
CA GLY A 150 6.90 5.21 -29.66
C GLY A 150 6.20 6.50 -30.09
N LYS A 151 5.10 6.90 -29.41
CA LYS A 151 4.42 8.17 -29.68
C LYS A 151 5.18 9.36 -29.12
N TYR A 152 4.90 10.54 -29.67
CA TYR A 152 5.44 11.81 -29.20
C TYR A 152 4.31 12.65 -28.60
N LEU A 153 4.64 13.45 -27.58
CA LEU A 153 3.72 14.26 -26.78
C LEU A 153 4.21 15.71 -26.77
N ARG A 154 3.32 16.65 -26.47
CA ARG A 154 3.61 18.10 -26.55
C ARG A 154 4.42 18.58 -25.35
N SER A 155 4.26 17.94 -24.19
CA SER A 155 4.93 18.38 -22.96
C SER A 155 5.54 17.24 -22.13
N LYS A 156 6.44 17.61 -21.21
CA LYS A 156 7.03 16.67 -20.24
C LYS A 156 6.00 16.18 -19.23
N SER A 157 5.04 17.03 -18.84
CA SER A 157 3.96 16.66 -17.92
C SER A 157 3.03 15.64 -18.56
N GLU A 158 2.65 15.82 -19.83
CA GLU A 158 1.92 14.81 -20.60
C GLU A 158 2.70 13.50 -20.69
N ALA A 159 4.01 13.53 -20.94
CA ALA A 159 4.83 12.31 -20.97
C ALA A 159 4.87 11.57 -19.62
N ILE A 160 4.77 12.30 -18.50
CA ILE A 160 4.61 11.69 -17.19
C ILE A 160 3.23 11.04 -17.05
N ILE A 161 2.16 11.74 -17.47
CA ILE A 161 0.78 11.22 -17.41
C ILE A 161 0.64 9.97 -18.28
N ASP A 162 1.11 10.04 -19.53
CA ASP A 162 1.15 8.95 -20.49
C ASP A 162 1.82 7.70 -19.90
N ARG A 163 2.99 7.88 -19.27
CA ARG A 163 3.72 6.78 -18.65
C ARG A 163 3.03 6.23 -17.41
N ILE A 164 2.35 7.07 -16.63
CA ILE A 164 1.55 6.63 -15.48
C ILE A 164 0.37 5.78 -15.95
N LEU A 165 -0.37 6.24 -16.97
CA LEU A 165 -1.52 5.52 -17.54
C LEU A 165 -1.09 4.18 -18.14
N PHE A 166 -0.01 4.18 -18.90
CA PHE A 166 0.57 2.98 -19.49
C PHE A 166 1.02 1.97 -18.41
N ASN A 167 1.80 2.42 -17.42
CA ASN A 167 2.28 1.56 -16.34
C ASN A 167 1.14 1.04 -15.45
N ALA A 168 0.07 1.82 -15.29
CA ALA A 168 -1.13 1.39 -14.58
C ALA A 168 -1.98 0.40 -15.39
N GLY A 169 -1.63 0.16 -16.66
CA GLY A 169 -2.42 -0.65 -17.56
C GLY A 169 -3.81 -0.07 -17.72
N ILE A 170 -3.95 1.24 -17.87
CA ILE A 170 -5.24 1.89 -18.16
C ILE A 170 -5.27 2.18 -19.67
N PRO A 171 -6.29 1.76 -20.44
CA PRO A 171 -6.39 2.07 -21.87
C PRO A 171 -6.67 3.55 -22.11
N PHE A 172 -5.97 4.17 -23.06
CA PHE A 172 -6.18 5.56 -23.41
C PHE A 172 -5.74 5.91 -24.85
N HIS A 173 -6.38 6.91 -25.42
CA HIS A 173 -5.95 7.60 -26.64
C HIS A 173 -5.42 8.99 -26.29
N TYR A 174 -4.44 9.45 -27.06
CA TYR A 174 -3.84 10.77 -26.92
C TYR A 174 -4.36 11.69 -28.03
N GLU A 175 -4.85 12.87 -27.67
CA GLU A 175 -5.45 13.86 -28.58
C GLU A 175 -6.52 13.26 -29.52
N GLU A 176 -7.40 12.39 -29.02
CA GLU A 176 -8.51 11.83 -29.79
C GLU A 176 -9.62 12.87 -29.97
N LYS A 177 -10.10 13.04 -31.22
CA LYS A 177 -11.19 13.96 -31.54
C LYS A 177 -12.47 13.63 -30.78
N LEU A 178 -13.03 14.65 -30.16
CA LEU A 178 -14.31 14.64 -29.47
C LEU A 178 -15.28 15.60 -30.17
N GLU A 179 -16.38 15.07 -30.71
CA GLU A 179 -17.44 15.89 -31.31
C GLU A 179 -18.55 16.18 -30.30
N LEU A 180 -18.75 17.46 -30.00
CA LEU A 180 -19.82 17.96 -29.12
C LEU A 180 -20.72 18.90 -29.93
N GLY A 181 -21.75 18.32 -30.54
CA GLY A 181 -22.67 19.05 -31.41
C GLY A 181 -21.97 19.52 -32.70
N GLN A 182 -21.80 20.84 -32.85
CA GLN A 182 -21.13 21.44 -34.01
C GLN A 182 -19.64 21.71 -33.77
N PHE A 183 -19.13 21.42 -32.57
CA PHE A 183 -17.75 21.72 -32.19
C PHE A 183 -16.92 20.43 -32.10
N SER A 184 -15.70 20.48 -32.62
CA SER A 184 -14.70 19.43 -32.45
C SER A 184 -13.63 19.88 -31.46
N PHE A 185 -13.38 19.07 -30.44
CA PHE A 185 -12.35 19.26 -29.43
C PHE A 185 -11.33 18.12 -29.50
N TYR A 186 -10.13 18.36 -28.98
CA TYR A 186 -9.06 17.36 -28.89
C TYR A 186 -8.51 17.37 -27.47
N PRO A 187 -9.16 16.68 -26.52
CA PRO A 187 -8.63 16.55 -25.17
C PRO A 187 -7.26 15.88 -25.18
N ASP A 188 -6.36 16.27 -24.28
CA ASP A 188 -5.02 15.66 -24.19
C ASP A 188 -5.09 14.12 -24.07
N PHE A 189 -5.98 13.61 -23.22
CA PHE A 189 -6.17 12.16 -23.04
C PHE A 189 -7.66 11.78 -23.03
N THR A 190 -8.00 10.75 -23.81
CA THR A 190 -9.28 10.04 -23.72
C THR A 190 -9.04 8.69 -23.06
N ILE A 191 -9.55 8.50 -21.85
CA ILE A 191 -9.27 7.35 -20.99
C ILE A 191 -10.50 6.47 -20.89
N LYS A 192 -10.34 5.16 -21.08
CA LYS A 192 -11.43 4.20 -20.89
C LYS A 192 -11.24 3.43 -19.59
N HIS A 193 -12.19 3.55 -18.68
CA HIS A 193 -12.11 2.87 -17.38
C HIS A 193 -12.13 1.35 -17.58
N PRO A 194 -11.15 0.59 -17.03
CA PRO A 194 -11.02 -0.84 -17.27
C PRO A 194 -12.26 -1.67 -16.86
N ASP A 195 -12.82 -1.41 -15.67
CA ASP A 195 -13.95 -2.22 -15.17
C ASP A 195 -15.33 -1.74 -15.66
N SER A 196 -15.56 -0.42 -15.68
CA SER A 196 -16.88 0.15 -16.00
C SER A 196 -17.08 0.47 -17.48
N GLY A 197 -16.01 0.49 -18.28
CA GLY A 197 -16.04 0.86 -19.71
C GLY A 197 -16.35 2.34 -19.98
N LYS A 198 -16.53 3.17 -18.94
CA LYS A 198 -16.82 4.61 -19.06
C LYS A 198 -15.62 5.35 -19.68
N ILE A 199 -15.92 6.30 -20.55
CA ILE A 199 -14.93 7.19 -21.16
C ILE A 199 -14.79 8.44 -20.30
N PHE A 200 -13.56 8.82 -20.01
CA PHE A 200 -13.16 10.02 -19.30
C PHE A 200 -12.29 10.87 -20.23
N TYR A 201 -12.64 12.14 -20.38
CA TYR A 201 -11.81 13.11 -21.11
C TYR A 201 -10.99 13.89 -20.10
N TRP A 202 -9.68 13.93 -20.30
CA TRP A 202 -8.75 14.64 -19.44
C TRP A 202 -7.98 15.66 -20.29
N GLU A 203 -8.24 16.94 -20.01
CA GLU A 203 -7.43 18.07 -20.47
C GLU A 203 -6.42 18.48 -19.38
N HIS A 204 -5.13 18.46 -19.72
CA HIS A 204 -4.07 18.94 -18.85
C HIS A 204 -3.79 20.41 -19.14
N PHE A 205 -4.39 21.28 -18.32
CA PHE A 205 -4.04 22.69 -18.33
C PHE A 205 -2.65 22.90 -17.72
N GLY A 206 -1.63 22.95 -18.59
CA GLY A 206 -0.29 23.37 -18.24
C GLY A 206 -0.21 24.87 -17.90
N MET A 207 0.95 25.29 -17.39
CA MET A 207 1.44 26.67 -17.41
C MET A 207 2.54 26.80 -18.45
#